data_AF-A0A8I0ZYS0-F1
#
_entry.id   AF-A0A8I0ZYS0-F1
#
_cell.length_a   1.000
_cell.length_b   1.000
_cell.length_c   1.000
_cell.angle_alpha   90.00
_cell.angle_beta   90.00
_cell.angle_gamma   90.00
#
_symmetry.space_group_name_H-M   'P 1'
#
loop_
_entity.id
_entity.type
_entity.pdbx_description
1 polymer ?
#
loop_
_entity_poly.entity_id
_entity_poly.type
_entity_poly.pdbx_seq_one_letter_code
_entity_poly.pdbx_strand_id
1 'polypeptide(L)'
;MKTGSDNRRWMILERPKPAKVSDAEEYWLFAPSQLSARCAYWVRQIERGWLPNRRIVREGYQNGADWYGIYIWEYLNVLDPLITQKRTQLASSCSNA
;
A
#
# COMPACT_ATOMS: atom_id res chain seq x y z
N MET A 1 -15.75 -3.01 4.90
CA MET A 1 -15.34 -1.83 4.14
C MET A 1 -14.95 -2.28 2.73
N LYS A 2 -15.69 -1.84 1.71
CA LYS A 2 -15.46 -2.16 0.30
C LYS A 2 -14.88 -0.90 -0.36
N THR A 3 -13.62 -0.92 -0.78
CA THR A 3 -12.98 0.19 -1.48
C THR A 3 -12.45 -0.33 -2.82
N GLY A 4 -13.10 0.03 -3.92
CA GLY A 4 -12.70 -0.39 -5.26
C GLY A 4 -13.05 0.68 -6.30
N SER A 5 -12.17 0.85 -7.28
CA SER A 5 -12.37 1.66 -8.48
C SER A 5 -12.09 0.80 -9.72
N ASP A 6 -12.90 1.02 -10.76
CA ASP A 6 -12.78 0.57 -12.16
C ASP A 6 -12.83 -0.96 -12.42
N ASN A 7 -14.05 -1.44 -12.70
CA ASN A 7 -14.43 -2.63 -13.51
C ASN A 7 -13.71 -3.98 -13.28
N ARG A 8 -12.91 -4.13 -12.22
CA ARG A 8 -12.26 -5.39 -11.83
C ARG A 8 -12.98 -6.05 -10.66
N ARG A 9 -12.95 -7.39 -10.66
CA ARG A 9 -13.56 -8.24 -9.63
C ARG A 9 -13.06 -7.79 -8.25
N TRP A 10 -14.00 -7.51 -7.34
CA TRP A 10 -13.71 -7.03 -5.98
C TRP A 10 -12.71 -7.95 -5.28
N MET A 11 -11.52 -7.44 -4.97
CA MET A 11 -10.58 -8.18 -4.14
C MET A 11 -10.99 -8.08 -2.68
N ILE A 12 -11.22 -9.23 -2.06
CA ILE A 12 -11.46 -9.32 -0.62
C ILE A 12 -10.11 -9.27 0.08
N LEU A 13 -9.91 -8.24 0.90
CA LEU A 13 -8.74 -8.11 1.75
C LEU A 13 -8.70 -9.21 2.82
N GLU A 14 -7.52 -9.77 3.08
CA GLU A 14 -7.30 -10.74 4.16
C GLU A 14 -7.73 -10.19 5.53
N ARG A 15 -8.20 -11.08 6.40
CA ARG A 15 -8.57 -10.75 7.78
C ARG A 15 -8.06 -11.83 8.76
N PRO A 16 -7.69 -11.44 10.00
CA PRO A 16 -7.70 -10.06 10.51
C PRO A 16 -6.55 -9.22 9.94
N LYS A 17 -6.79 -7.92 9.81
CA LYS A 17 -5.73 -6.97 9.45
C LYS A 17 -4.83 -6.78 10.69
N PRO A 18 -3.49 -6.92 10.62
CA PRO A 18 -2.58 -6.72 11.75
C PRO A 18 -2.74 -5.34 12.38
N ALA A 19 -2.35 -5.12 13.64
CA ALA A 19 -2.45 -3.79 14.27
C ALA A 19 -1.68 -2.70 13.51
N LYS A 20 -2.08 -1.43 13.65
CA LYS A 20 -1.29 -0.30 13.16
C LYS A 20 0.01 -0.19 14.01
N VAL A 21 1.07 0.37 13.43
CA VAL A 21 2.21 0.84 14.23
C VAL A 21 1.74 1.92 15.23
N SER A 22 2.41 2.02 16.37
CA SER A 22 2.07 2.97 17.43
C SER A 22 2.43 4.41 17.09
N ASP A 23 3.53 4.59 16.37
CA ASP A 23 4.03 5.88 15.91
C ASP A 23 4.55 5.73 14.48
N ALA A 24 3.99 6.48 13.53
CA ALA A 24 4.38 6.37 12.12
C ALA A 24 5.75 7.01 11.84
N GLU A 25 6.22 7.91 12.72
CA GLU A 25 7.45 8.69 12.55
C GLU A 25 8.69 8.06 13.19
N GLU A 26 8.51 7.01 14.01
CA GLU A 26 9.59 6.33 14.76
C GLU A 26 10.80 5.97 13.89
N TYR A 27 10.56 5.56 12.64
CA TYR A 27 11.58 5.16 11.67
C TYR A 27 11.71 6.14 10.50
N TRP A 28 11.39 7.42 10.67
CA TRP A 28 11.39 8.40 9.58
C TRP A 28 12.76 8.50 8.85
N LEU A 29 13.85 8.58 9.61
CA LEU A 29 15.20 8.80 9.07
C LEU A 29 15.94 7.51 8.71
N PHE A 30 15.59 6.39 9.33
CA PHE A 30 16.35 5.14 9.22
C PHE A 30 15.40 3.96 9.02
N ALA A 31 15.84 2.98 8.23
CA ALA A 31 15.07 1.77 8.01
C ALA A 31 14.81 1.04 9.33
N PRO A 32 13.58 0.54 9.58
CA PRO A 32 13.34 -0.37 10.69
C PRO A 32 14.12 -1.66 10.46
N SER A 33 14.56 -2.30 11.56
CA SER A 33 15.29 -3.57 11.49
C SER A 33 14.48 -4.69 10.85
N GLN A 34 13.16 -4.61 10.97
CA GLN A 34 12.19 -5.50 10.32
C GLN A 34 10.98 -4.69 9.87
N LEU A 35 10.36 -5.11 8.77
CA LEU A 35 9.08 -4.54 8.34
C LEU A 35 7.99 -4.85 9.39
N SER A 36 7.14 -3.88 9.65
CA SER A 36 5.93 -4.02 10.44
C SER A 36 5.04 -5.11 9.82
N ALA A 37 4.35 -5.86 10.68
CA ALA A 37 3.39 -6.87 10.24
C ALA A 37 2.31 -6.28 9.32
N ARG A 38 1.99 -5.00 9.53
CA ARG A 38 1.04 -4.23 8.72
C ARG A 38 1.60 -3.92 7.32
N CYS A 39 2.88 -3.55 7.19
CA CYS A 39 3.53 -3.38 5.90
C CYS A 39 3.54 -4.69 5.11
N ALA A 40 4.01 -5.78 5.74
CA ALA A 40 4.03 -7.11 5.10
C ALA A 40 2.63 -7.57 4.66
N TYR A 41 1.60 -7.28 5.46
CA TYR A 41 0.21 -7.52 5.08
C TYR A 41 -0.17 -6.77 3.79
N TRP A 42 0.12 -5.49 3.69
CA TRP A 42 -0.25 -4.69 2.52
C TRP A 42 0.51 -5.09 1.26
N VAL A 43 1.81 -5.44 1.39
CA VAL A 43 2.59 -6.02 0.30
C VAL A 43 1.86 -7.23 -0.29
N ARG A 44 1.45 -8.21 0.55
CA ARG A 44 0.70 -9.39 0.07
C ARG A 44 -0.60 -9.02 -0.63
N GLN A 45 -1.37 -8.06 -0.10
CA GLN A 45 -2.62 -7.64 -0.76
C GLN A 45 -2.35 -7.03 -2.13
N ILE A 46 -1.30 -6.21 -2.24
CA ILE A 46 -0.90 -5.55 -3.49
C ILE A 46 -0.39 -6.56 -4.52
N GLU A 47 0.43 -7.51 -4.09
CA GLU A 47 0.92 -8.61 -4.94
C GLU A 47 -0.23 -9.47 -5.47
N ARG A 48 -1.26 -9.71 -4.66
CA ARG A 48 -2.48 -10.41 -5.07
C ARG A 48 -3.30 -9.61 -6.09
N GLY A 49 -3.08 -8.31 -6.21
CA GLY A 49 -3.71 -7.43 -7.20
C GLY A 49 -4.62 -6.36 -6.61
N TRP A 50 -4.66 -6.19 -5.28
CA TRP A 50 -5.32 -5.04 -4.66
C TRP A 50 -4.52 -3.77 -4.93
N LEU A 51 -5.17 -2.66 -5.27
CA LEU A 51 -4.50 -1.37 -5.38
C LEU A 51 -5.34 -0.29 -4.71
N PRO A 52 -4.69 0.71 -4.07
CA PRO A 52 -5.42 1.83 -3.48
C PRO A 52 -6.08 2.68 -4.57
N ASN A 53 -7.17 3.36 -4.19
CA ASN A 53 -7.77 4.38 -5.05
C ASN A 53 -6.78 5.55 -5.23
N ARG A 54 -6.86 6.27 -6.37
CA ARG A 54 -6.02 7.42 -6.70
C ARG A 54 -6.02 8.51 -5.62
N ARG A 55 -7.13 8.67 -4.88
CA ARG A 55 -7.21 9.62 -3.77
C ARG A 55 -6.17 9.37 -2.69
N ILE A 56 -6.02 8.13 -2.21
CA ILE A 56 -5.07 7.77 -1.15
C ILE A 56 -3.63 8.09 -1.56
N VAL A 57 -3.31 7.89 -2.85
CA VAL A 57 -1.97 8.18 -3.41
C VAL A 57 -1.68 9.69 -3.47
N ARG A 58 -2.70 10.54 -3.58
CA ARG A 58 -2.54 12.00 -3.67
C ARG A 58 -2.41 12.70 -2.33
N GLU A 59 -2.72 12.03 -1.23
CA GLU A 59 -2.74 12.63 0.10
C GLU A 59 -1.33 12.83 0.71
N GLY A 60 -0.27 12.41 0.00
CA GLY A 60 1.12 12.54 0.45
C GLY A 60 1.54 11.43 1.41
N TYR A 61 2.83 11.37 1.73
CA TYR A 61 3.41 10.23 2.47
C TYR A 61 2.88 10.07 3.89
N GLN A 62 2.56 11.17 4.59
CA GLN A 62 2.12 11.13 5.99
C GLN A 62 0.73 10.48 6.08
N ASN A 63 -0.21 11.00 5.28
CA ASN A 63 -1.58 10.49 5.22
C ASN A 63 -1.61 9.07 4.63
N GLY A 64 -0.74 8.78 3.66
CA GLY A 64 -0.53 7.44 3.16
C GLY A 64 -0.12 6.47 4.27
N ALA A 65 0.96 6.78 4.98
CA ALA A 65 1.47 5.96 6.08
C ALA A 65 0.40 5.73 7.17
N ASP A 66 -0.34 6.76 7.59
CA ASP A 66 -1.42 6.59 8.57
C ASP A 66 -2.57 5.72 8.05
N TRP A 67 -2.99 5.91 6.80
CA TRP A 67 -4.06 5.10 6.20
C TRP A 67 -3.67 3.63 6.18
N TYR A 68 -2.44 3.34 5.77
CA TYR A 68 -1.88 1.99 5.77
C TYR A 68 -1.63 1.48 7.20
N GLY A 69 -1.35 2.37 8.15
CA GLY A 69 -1.01 2.08 9.54
C GLY A 69 0.41 1.56 9.71
N ILE A 70 1.33 2.09 8.94
CA ILE A 70 2.74 1.67 8.83
C ILE A 70 3.67 2.83 9.13
N TYR A 71 4.97 2.56 9.27
CA TYR A 71 5.95 3.62 9.36
C TYR A 71 6.05 4.39 8.05
N ILE A 72 6.35 5.68 8.11
CA ILE A 72 6.44 6.47 6.87
C ILE A 72 7.59 6.00 5.99
N TRP A 73 8.69 5.56 6.60
CA TRP A 73 9.77 4.93 5.85
C TRP A 73 9.29 3.72 5.03
N GLU A 74 8.43 2.88 5.61
CA GLU A 74 7.85 1.74 4.90
C GLU A 74 6.92 2.17 3.77
N TYR A 75 6.16 3.27 3.97
CA TYR A 75 5.35 3.84 2.91
C TYR A 75 6.22 4.27 1.73
N LEU A 76 7.23 5.09 1.99
CA LEU A 76 8.09 5.69 0.96
C LEU A 76 8.97 4.67 0.24
N ASN A 77 9.51 3.68 0.96
CA ASN A 77 10.54 2.79 0.42
C ASN A 77 9.99 1.41 0.00
N VAL A 78 8.80 1.03 0.45
CA VAL A 78 8.22 -0.29 0.16
C VAL A 78 6.89 -0.16 -0.58
N LEU A 79 5.88 0.48 0.03
CA LEU A 79 4.53 0.45 -0.53
C LEU A 79 4.38 1.35 -1.75
N ASP A 80 4.80 2.60 -1.70
CA ASP A 80 4.62 3.54 -2.81
C ASP A 80 5.36 3.09 -4.09
N PRO A 81 6.62 2.63 -4.03
CA PRO A 81 7.30 2.04 -5.18
C PRO A 81 6.56 0.82 -5.75
N LEU A 82 6.10 -0.09 -4.87
CA LEU A 82 5.37 -1.30 -5.28
C LEU A 82 4.03 -0.96 -5.96
N ILE A 83 3.27 -0.01 -5.39
CA ILE A 83 2.01 0.46 -5.95
C ILE A 83 2.24 1.11 -7.32
N THR A 84 3.26 1.96 -7.43
CA THR A 84 3.63 2.63 -8.67
C THR A 84 4.02 1.61 -9.75
N GLN A 85 4.87 0.64 -9.42
CA GLN A 85 5.27 -0.44 -10.32
C GLN A 85 4.06 -1.23 -10.83
N LYS A 86 3.16 -1.66 -9.92
CA LYS A 86 1.95 -2.41 -10.29
C LYS A 86 1.03 -1.59 -11.19
N ARG A 87 0.87 -0.29 -10.94
CA ARG A 87 0.07 0.59 -11.80
C ARG A 87 0.68 0.74 -13.20
N THR A 88 2.00 0.92 -13.30
CA THR A 88 2.69 0.99 -14.59
C THR A 88 2.50 -0.30 -15.39
N GLN A 89 2.67 -1.46 -14.75
CA GLN A 89 2.45 -2.76 -15.39
C GLN A 89 1.02 -2.91 -15.95
N LEU A 90 0.03 -2.47 -15.19
CA LEU A 90 -1.37 -2.51 -15.62
C LEU A 90 -1.64 -1.55 -16.79
N ALA A 91 -1.03 -0.36 -16.78
CA ALA A 91 -1.16 0.60 -17.88
C ALA A 91 -0.53 0.04 -19.17
N SER A 92 0.69 -0.51 -19.10
CA SER A 92 1.35 -1.13 -20.24
C SER A 92 0.58 -2.34 -20.80
N SER A 93 -0.09 -3.10 -19.95
CA SER A 93 -0.90 -4.26 -20.37
C SER A 93 -2.17 -3.85 -21.12
N CYS A 94 -2.72 -2.66 -20.83
CA CYS A 94 -3.89 -2.12 -21.52
C CYS A 94 -3.55 -1.42 -22.85
N SER A 95 -2.31 -0.99 -23.06
CA SER A 95 -1.87 -0.38 -24.32
C SER A 95 -1.51 -1.39 -25.42
N ASN A 96 -1.36 -2.66 -25.06
CA ASN A 96 -1.00 -3.76 -25.98
C ASN A 96 -2.18 -4.69 -26.31
N ALA A 97 -3.41 -4.28 -26.00
CA ALA A 97 -4.66 -5.01 -26.27
C ALA A 97 -5.59 -4.14 -27.12
#